data_AF-A0A1U9JVL6-F1
#
_entry.id   AF-A0A1U9JVL6-F1
#
_cell.length_a   1.000
_cell.length_b   1.000
_cell.length_c   1.000
_cell.angle_alpha   90.00
_cell.angle_beta   90.00
_cell.angle_gamma   90.00
#
_symmetry.space_group_name_H-M   'P 1'
#
loop_
_entity.id
_entity.type
_entity.pdbx_description
1 polymer ?
#
loop_
_entity_poly.entity_id
_entity_poly.type
_entity_poly.pdbx_seq_one_letter_code
_entity_poly.pdbx_strand_id
1 'polypeptide(L)'
;MSEQTLAQTLRASIRTIDDYPKPGVKFYDITTLLGNAQAFRRAIDALVYPYVGQGIDKVAGVEARGFILRVAYSLEYGIDEMEIHSDAVRPGEQVLLVDDLIASGGTAVAAVKLLQKMQANIVGACFVMDLPELGGAEKLRALGVDVRSLVAFAGK
;
A
#
# COMPACT_ATOMS: atom_id res chain seq x y z
N MET A 1 12.50 -13.50 16.62
CA MET A 1 12.93 -13.52 15.19
C MET A 1 13.21 -12.09 14.78
N SER A 2 14.36 -11.78 14.19
CA SER A 2 14.76 -10.40 13.88
C SER A 2 14.02 -9.85 12.66
N GLU A 3 13.71 -8.55 12.65
CA GLU A 3 13.11 -7.85 11.50
C GLU A 3 13.89 -8.06 10.18
N GLN A 4 15.21 -8.22 10.28
CA GLN A 4 16.08 -8.53 9.15
C GLN A 4 15.69 -9.83 8.42
N THR A 5 15.19 -10.85 9.14
CA THR A 5 14.76 -12.12 8.51
C THR A 5 13.43 -12.01 7.76
N LEU A 6 12.55 -11.08 8.15
CA LEU A 6 11.29 -10.84 7.45
C LEU A 6 11.53 -10.09 6.15
N ALA A 7 12.24 -8.96 6.22
CA ALA A 7 12.49 -8.14 5.04
C ALA A 7 13.24 -8.92 3.95
N GLN A 8 14.19 -9.79 4.32
CA GLN A 8 14.86 -10.70 3.39
C GLN A 8 13.90 -11.72 2.76
N THR A 9 13.03 -12.33 3.56
CA THR A 9 12.03 -13.29 3.04
C THR A 9 11.10 -12.63 2.04
N LEU A 10 10.59 -11.44 2.37
CA LEU A 10 9.65 -10.71 1.52
C LEU A 10 10.33 -10.28 0.21
N ARG A 11 11.54 -9.72 0.28
CA ARG A 11 12.31 -9.37 -0.93
C ARG A 11 12.57 -10.59 -1.82
N ALA A 12 12.92 -11.73 -1.25
CA ALA A 12 13.15 -12.96 -2.02
C ALA A 12 11.87 -13.53 -2.66
N SER A 13 10.70 -13.22 -2.09
CA SER A 13 9.40 -13.66 -2.62
C SER A 13 8.78 -12.72 -3.65
N ILE A 14 9.33 -11.52 -3.85
CA ILE A 14 8.85 -10.54 -4.82
C ILE A 14 9.78 -10.56 -6.03
N ARG A 15 9.21 -10.78 -7.22
CA ARG A 15 9.98 -10.82 -8.47
C ARG A 15 10.28 -9.41 -8.96
N THR A 16 11.54 -9.16 -9.30
CA THR A 16 11.94 -7.95 -10.02
C THR A 16 11.94 -8.24 -11.52
N ILE A 17 11.32 -7.35 -12.29
CA ILE A 17 11.30 -7.38 -13.75
C ILE A 17 11.94 -6.08 -14.24
N ASP A 18 13.08 -6.18 -14.90
CA ASP A 18 13.75 -5.02 -15.50
C ASP A 18 13.04 -4.60 -16.79
N ASP A 19 13.14 -3.30 -17.12
CA ASP A 19 12.64 -2.71 -18.36
C ASP A 19 11.12 -2.88 -18.61
N TYR A 20 10.34 -2.95 -17.54
CA TYR A 20 8.88 -3.06 -17.60
C TYR A 20 8.18 -1.95 -16.80
N PRO A 21 7.13 -1.31 -17.34
CA PRO A 21 6.52 -1.54 -18.65
C PRO A 21 7.30 -0.90 -19.82
N LYS A 22 8.40 -0.21 -19.53
CA LYS A 22 9.25 0.46 -20.51
C LYS A 22 10.72 0.38 -20.07
N PRO A 23 11.67 0.58 -21.01
CA PRO A 23 13.10 0.58 -20.69
C PRO A 23 13.47 1.56 -19.57
N GLY A 24 14.36 1.12 -18.69
CA GLY A 24 14.87 1.90 -17.55
C GLY A 24 13.94 1.95 -16.35
N VAL A 25 12.95 1.05 -16.25
CA VAL A 25 12.06 0.92 -15.09
C VAL A 25 12.17 -0.48 -14.50
N LYS A 26 12.44 -0.56 -13.19
CA LYS A 26 12.27 -1.80 -12.41
C LYS A 26 10.83 -1.96 -11.92
N PHE A 27 10.20 -3.04 -12.33
CA PHE A 27 8.88 -3.44 -11.84
C PHE A 27 8.98 -4.51 -10.76
N TYR A 28 8.30 -4.29 -9.64
CA TYR A 28 8.25 -5.22 -8.51
C TYR A 28 6.91 -5.96 -8.51
N ASP A 29 6.94 -7.19 -9.00
CA ASP A 29 5.77 -8.03 -9.17
C ASP A 29 5.41 -8.72 -7.84
N ILE A 30 4.39 -8.19 -7.16
CA ILE A 30 3.90 -8.74 -5.90
C ILE A 30 3.16 -10.08 -6.08
N THR A 31 2.75 -10.45 -7.29
CA THR A 31 1.96 -11.68 -7.49
C THR A 31 2.72 -12.94 -7.07
N THR A 32 4.06 -12.92 -7.13
CA THR A 32 4.90 -14.02 -6.63
C THR A 32 4.90 -14.12 -5.10
N LEU A 33 4.77 -12.99 -4.38
CA LEU A 33 4.56 -12.99 -2.93
C LEU A 33 3.18 -13.56 -2.61
N LEU A 34 2.14 -13.14 -3.33
CA LEU A 34 0.77 -13.65 -3.13
C LEU A 34 0.68 -15.16 -3.38
N GLY A 35 1.44 -15.69 -4.34
CA GLY A 35 1.54 -17.12 -4.61
C GLY A 35 2.34 -17.91 -3.56
N ASN A 36 3.09 -17.25 -2.68
CA ASN A 36 3.86 -17.88 -1.61
C ASN A 36 3.11 -17.78 -0.28
N ALA A 37 2.33 -18.81 0.06
CA ALA A 37 1.47 -18.82 1.25
C ALA A 37 2.21 -18.47 2.57
N GLN A 38 3.44 -18.94 2.74
CA GLN A 38 4.23 -18.67 3.94
C GLN A 38 4.68 -17.20 4.00
N ALA A 39 5.22 -16.67 2.91
CA ALA A 39 5.67 -15.28 2.85
C ALA A 39 4.49 -14.31 2.93
N PHE A 40 3.39 -14.60 2.24
CA PHE A 40 2.16 -13.82 2.30
C PHE A 40 1.59 -13.77 3.71
N ARG A 41 1.48 -14.91 4.40
CA ARG A 41 1.02 -14.94 5.79
C ARG A 41 1.88 -14.05 6.69
N ARG A 42 3.20 -14.14 6.54
CA ARG A 42 4.14 -13.31 7.30
C ARG A 42 4.03 -11.83 6.98
N ALA A 43 3.74 -11.46 5.73
CA ALA A 43 3.48 -10.07 5.35
C ALA A 43 2.22 -9.54 6.06
N ILE A 44 1.12 -10.29 6.01
CA ILE A 44 -0.13 -9.92 6.69
C ILE A 44 0.09 -9.78 8.20
N ASP A 45 0.71 -10.77 8.84
CA ASP A 45 0.98 -10.71 10.27
C ASP A 45 1.83 -9.47 10.61
N ALA A 46 2.84 -9.14 9.81
CA ALA A 46 3.70 -7.99 10.05
C ALA A 46 3.06 -6.63 9.76
N LEU A 47 2.08 -6.56 8.85
CA LEU A 47 1.27 -5.36 8.61
C LEU A 47 0.31 -5.12 9.77
N VAL A 48 -0.36 -6.17 10.26
CA VAL A 48 -1.49 -6.05 11.20
C VAL A 48 -1.04 -6.04 12.66
N TYR A 49 0.00 -6.81 13.03
CA TYR A 49 0.43 -6.98 14.42
C TYR A 49 0.63 -5.66 15.20
N PRO A 50 1.22 -4.60 14.63
CA PRO A 50 1.38 -3.32 15.34
C PRO A 50 0.07 -2.67 15.76
N TYR A 51 -1.02 -2.94 15.04
CA TYR A 51 -2.34 -2.33 15.23
C TYR A 51 -3.28 -3.19 16.10
N VAL A 52 -2.82 -4.36 16.55
CA VAL A 52 -3.59 -5.20 17.46
C VAL A 52 -3.83 -4.46 18.76
N GLY A 53 -5.10 -4.40 19.18
CA GLY A 53 -5.51 -3.71 20.41
C GLY A 53 -5.66 -2.18 20.26
N GLN A 54 -5.43 -1.61 19.07
CA GLN A 54 -5.63 -0.17 18.83
C GLN A 54 -7.08 0.21 18.49
N GLY A 55 -8.01 -0.76 18.46
CA GLY A 55 -9.42 -0.49 18.22
C GLY A 55 -9.75 -0.05 16.78
N ILE A 56 -9.12 -0.65 15.77
CA ILE A 56 -9.41 -0.39 14.36
C ILE A 56 -10.87 -0.74 14.04
N ASP A 57 -11.64 0.23 13.56
CA ASP A 57 -13.04 0.06 13.14
C ASP A 57 -13.14 -0.36 11.68
N LYS A 58 -12.24 0.16 10.83
CA LYS A 58 -12.24 -0.07 9.37
C LYS A 58 -10.82 -0.24 8.82
N VAL A 59 -10.70 -1.08 7.79
CA VAL A 59 -9.51 -1.15 6.93
C VAL A 59 -9.89 -0.60 5.56
N ALA A 60 -9.16 0.43 5.12
CA ALA A 60 -9.34 1.03 3.80
C ALA A 60 -8.23 0.55 2.86
N GLY A 61 -8.62 0.03 1.70
CA GLY A 61 -7.70 -0.30 0.61
C GLY A 61 -7.70 0.82 -0.44
N VAL A 62 -6.52 1.19 -0.94
CA VAL A 62 -6.41 2.17 -2.04
C VAL A 62 -6.44 1.41 -3.36
N GLU A 63 -7.51 1.57 -4.11
CA GLU A 63 -7.66 0.87 -5.38
C GLU A 63 -7.15 1.72 -6.54
N ALA A 64 -6.11 1.26 -7.23
CA ALA A 64 -5.97 1.41 -8.68
C ALA A 64 -6.11 0.04 -9.39
N ARG A 65 -6.42 -1.01 -8.62
CA ARG A 65 -6.34 -2.41 -9.04
C ARG A 65 -7.59 -3.12 -8.59
N GLY A 66 -8.61 -3.00 -9.45
CA GLY A 66 -9.76 -3.88 -9.44
C GLY A 66 -9.31 -5.32 -9.20
N PHE A 67 -9.95 -5.96 -8.23
CA PHE A 67 -10.13 -7.41 -8.09
C PHE A 67 -9.31 -8.27 -9.07
N ILE A 68 -8.40 -9.08 -8.54
CA ILE A 68 -7.58 -10.11 -9.19
C ILE A 68 -8.27 -10.70 -10.44
N LEU A 69 -8.05 -10.07 -11.61
CA LEU A 69 -8.34 -10.47 -13.01
C LEU A 69 -8.52 -9.21 -13.89
N ARG A 70 -7.44 -8.44 -14.15
CA ARG A 70 -7.36 -7.57 -15.35
C ARG A 70 -6.39 -8.17 -16.36
N VAL A 71 -6.81 -9.32 -16.91
CA VAL A 71 -6.37 -9.77 -18.22
C VAL A 71 -7.14 -8.94 -19.25
N ALA A 72 -6.66 -7.74 -19.52
CA ALA A 72 -6.90 -6.92 -20.72
C ALA A 72 -6.39 -5.51 -20.37
N TYR A 73 -5.24 -5.08 -20.89
CA TYR A 73 -5.19 -4.34 -22.14
C TYR A 73 -6.09 -3.09 -22.13
N SER A 74 -5.42 -1.95 -22.35
CA SER A 74 -5.96 -0.72 -22.96
C SER A 74 -6.51 0.35 -22.01
N LEU A 75 -6.15 1.59 -22.37
CA LEU A 75 -6.58 2.89 -21.85
C LEU A 75 -5.78 3.37 -20.63
N GLU A 76 -4.62 3.98 -20.86
CA GLU A 76 -4.45 5.43 -21.13
C GLU A 76 -4.54 6.26 -19.87
N TYR A 77 -3.58 7.19 -19.73
CA TYR A 77 -3.52 8.22 -18.71
C TYR A 77 -4.84 8.99 -18.63
N GLY A 78 -5.73 8.57 -17.75
CA GLY A 78 -6.95 9.28 -17.36
C GLY A 78 -6.77 9.95 -16.00
N ILE A 79 -7.53 11.02 -15.77
CA ILE A 79 -7.73 11.58 -14.44
C ILE A 79 -8.39 10.46 -13.60
N ASP A 80 -7.69 9.98 -12.57
CA ASP A 80 -8.20 8.96 -11.67
C ASP A 80 -9.00 9.64 -10.56
N GLU A 81 -10.32 9.47 -10.56
CA GLU A 81 -11.21 9.99 -9.51
C GLU A 81 -11.44 8.88 -8.48
N MET A 82 -11.12 9.18 -7.21
CA MET A 82 -11.37 8.27 -6.10
C MET A 82 -12.72 8.59 -5.46
N GLU A 83 -13.65 7.66 -5.56
CA GLU A 83 -14.95 7.75 -4.92
C GLU A 83 -15.00 6.88 -3.66
N ILE A 84 -15.45 7.45 -2.54
CA ILE A 84 -15.81 6.71 -1.33
C ILE A 84 -17.27 7.01 -1.06
N HIS A 85 -18.09 5.96 -0.89
CA HIS A 85 -19.47 6.13 -0.48
C HIS A 85 -19.53 6.87 0.86
N SER A 86 -20.35 7.90 0.97
CA SER A 86 -20.37 8.80 2.15
C SER A 86 -20.73 8.11 3.47
N ASP A 87 -21.33 6.92 3.41
CA ASP A 87 -21.70 6.08 4.55
C ASP A 87 -20.66 4.99 4.88
N ALA A 88 -19.59 4.86 4.08
CA ALA A 88 -18.54 3.85 4.28
C ALA A 88 -17.73 4.06 5.56
N VAL A 89 -17.55 5.32 5.97
CA VAL A 89 -16.79 5.72 7.17
C VAL A 89 -17.58 6.78 7.93
N ARG A 90 -17.70 6.61 9.24
CA ARG A 90 -18.35 7.59 10.13
C ARG A 90 -17.31 8.48 10.81
N PRO A 91 -17.65 9.73 11.14
CA PRO A 91 -16.80 10.60 11.93
C PRO A 91 -16.32 9.91 13.21
N GLY A 92 -15.00 9.97 13.46
CA GLY A 92 -14.35 9.39 14.63
C GLY A 92 -13.96 7.92 14.52
N GLU A 93 -14.39 7.19 13.48
CA GLU A 93 -13.97 5.80 13.26
C GLU A 93 -12.44 5.70 13.08
N GLN A 94 -11.84 4.71 13.72
CA GLN A 94 -10.43 4.37 13.60
C GLN A 94 -10.18 3.62 12.29
N VAL A 95 -9.49 4.25 11.35
CA VAL A 95 -9.26 3.69 10.00
C VAL A 95 -7.78 3.38 9.80
N LEU A 96 -7.48 2.16 9.37
CA LEU A 96 -6.16 1.76 8.91
C LEU A 96 -6.13 1.74 7.37
N LEU A 97 -5.25 2.53 6.75
CA LEU A 97 -5.03 2.48 5.32
C LEU A 97 -4.03 1.36 4.99
N VAL A 98 -4.36 0.47 4.07
CA VAL A 98 -3.48 -0.62 3.65
C VAL A 98 -3.43 -0.70 2.13
N ASP A 99 -2.24 -0.72 1.57
CA ASP A 99 -2.03 -1.01 0.14
C ASP A 99 -0.76 -1.85 -0.02
N ASP A 100 -0.45 -2.29 -1.22
CA ASP A 100 0.74 -3.09 -1.43
C ASP A 100 2.02 -2.25 -1.61
N LEU A 101 1.93 -1.08 -2.24
CA LEU A 101 3.09 -0.33 -2.72
C LEU A 101 2.84 1.16 -2.56
N ILE A 102 3.77 1.83 -1.89
CA ILE A 102 3.86 3.29 -1.93
C ILE A 102 4.98 3.72 -2.88
N ALA A 103 4.57 4.33 -4.00
CA ALA A 103 5.46 4.87 -5.02
C ALA A 103 5.46 6.41 -4.97
N SER A 104 4.84 7.09 -5.94
CA SER A 104 4.67 8.54 -5.92
C SER A 104 3.67 9.03 -4.84
N GLY A 105 2.82 8.13 -4.35
CA GLY A 105 1.82 8.37 -3.31
C GLY A 105 0.55 9.09 -3.75
N GLY A 106 0.34 9.34 -5.05
CA GLY A 106 -0.83 10.09 -5.54
C GLY A 106 -2.17 9.55 -5.03
N THR A 107 -2.40 8.25 -5.20
CA THR A 107 -3.64 7.57 -4.79
C THR A 107 -3.78 7.53 -3.26
N ALA A 108 -2.71 7.16 -2.54
CA ALA A 108 -2.72 7.13 -1.08
C ALA A 108 -2.96 8.52 -0.45
N VAL A 109 -2.40 9.57 -1.04
CA VAL A 109 -2.65 10.97 -0.62
C VAL A 109 -4.11 11.35 -0.84
N ALA A 110 -4.71 10.95 -1.98
CA ALA A 110 -6.12 11.19 -2.23
C ALA A 110 -7.00 10.47 -1.21
N ALA A 111 -6.71 9.20 -0.91
CA ALA A 111 -7.41 8.41 0.10
C ALA A 111 -7.33 9.04 1.50
N VAL A 112 -6.14 9.46 1.94
CA VAL A 112 -5.96 10.15 3.23
C VAL A 112 -6.78 11.43 3.28
N LYS A 113 -6.78 12.24 2.23
CA LYS A 113 -7.57 13.48 2.18
C LYS A 113 -9.07 13.22 2.23
N LEU A 114 -9.55 12.16 1.59
CA LEU A 114 -10.97 11.76 1.65
C LEU A 114 -11.35 11.28 3.06
N LEU A 115 -10.54 10.42 3.67
CA LEU A 115 -10.74 9.97 5.05
C LEU A 115 -10.74 11.14 6.05
N GLN A 116 -9.85 12.11 5.87
CA GLN A 116 -9.83 13.35 6.67
C GLN A 116 -11.11 14.18 6.48
N LYS A 117 -11.61 14.33 5.24
CA LYS A 117 -12.89 15.01 4.97
C LYS A 117 -14.07 14.31 5.65
N MET A 118 -14.03 12.99 5.76
CA MET A 118 -15.02 12.18 6.48
C MET A 118 -14.82 12.21 8.01
N GLN A 119 -13.84 12.97 8.52
CA GLN A 119 -13.49 13.07 9.93
C GLN A 119 -13.09 11.72 10.55
N ALA A 120 -12.48 10.85 9.75
CA ALA A 120 -11.93 9.59 10.22
C ALA A 120 -10.65 9.82 11.04
N ASN A 121 -10.43 8.99 12.05
CA ASN A 121 -9.18 8.92 12.78
C ASN A 121 -8.25 7.93 12.06
N ILE A 122 -7.35 8.44 11.22
CA ILE A 122 -6.42 7.60 10.46
C ILE A 122 -5.32 7.12 11.40
N VAL A 123 -5.38 5.84 11.79
CA VAL A 123 -4.44 5.23 12.75
C VAL A 123 -3.06 5.04 12.12
N GLY A 124 -3.01 4.83 10.81
CA GLY A 124 -1.77 4.74 10.05
C GLY A 124 -2.02 4.33 8.61
N ALA A 125 -0.94 4.29 7.84
CA ALA A 125 -0.89 3.76 6.49
C ALA A 125 0.20 2.68 6.38
N CYS A 126 -0.17 1.50 5.90
CA CYS A 126 0.72 0.35 5.79
C CYS A 126 0.87 -0.11 4.36
N PHE A 127 2.11 -0.35 3.97
CA PHE A 127 2.48 -0.83 2.65
C PHE A 127 3.33 -2.08 2.75
N VAL A 128 3.18 -3.03 1.82
CA VAL A 128 4.13 -4.14 1.72
C VAL A 128 5.48 -3.61 1.24
N MET A 129 5.46 -2.77 0.20
CA MET A 129 6.61 -2.26 -0.52
C MET A 129 6.65 -0.73 -0.47
N ASP A 130 7.85 -0.18 -0.46
CA ASP A 130 8.13 1.25 -0.56
C ASP A 130 9.19 1.49 -1.65
N LEU A 131 9.00 2.54 -2.44
CA LEU A 131 10.00 3.10 -3.35
C LEU A 131 10.37 4.50 -2.84
N PRO A 132 11.30 4.60 -1.88
CA PRO A 132 11.54 5.87 -1.16
C PRO A 132 11.96 7.01 -2.08
N GLU A 133 12.66 6.71 -3.17
CA GLU A 133 13.09 7.69 -4.18
C GLU A 133 11.92 8.42 -4.86
N LEU A 134 10.70 7.87 -4.80
CA LEU A 134 9.50 8.47 -5.37
C LEU A 134 8.71 9.33 -4.36
N GLY A 135 9.08 9.30 -3.07
CA GLY A 135 8.63 10.25 -2.05
C GLY A 135 7.18 10.12 -1.59
N GLY A 136 6.51 9.00 -1.88
CA GLY A 136 5.10 8.81 -1.52
C GLY A 136 4.86 8.73 -0.01
N ALA A 137 5.73 8.03 0.73
CA ALA A 137 5.61 7.88 2.17
C ALA A 137 5.78 9.22 2.89
N GLU A 138 6.72 10.05 2.45
CA GLU A 138 7.01 11.38 2.97
C GLU A 138 5.81 12.31 2.80
N LYS A 139 5.07 12.21 1.69
CA LYS A 139 3.84 12.97 1.47
C LYS A 139 2.75 12.61 2.47
N LEU A 140 2.59 11.33 2.82
CA LEU A 140 1.61 10.91 3.83
C LEU A 140 2.03 11.35 5.24
N ARG A 141 3.33 11.25 5.58
CA ARG A 141 3.86 11.77 6.84
C ARG A 141 3.65 13.28 6.97
N ALA A 142 3.80 14.04 5.89
CA ALA A 142 3.50 15.47 5.85
C ALA A 142 2.01 15.80 6.06
N LEU A 143 1.10 14.83 5.83
CA LEU A 143 -0.33 14.94 6.15
C LEU A 143 -0.66 14.50 7.59
N GLY A 144 0.35 14.21 8.41
CA GLY A 144 0.18 13.77 9.80
C GLY A 144 -0.19 12.29 9.95
N VAL A 145 0.02 11.47 8.92
CA VAL A 145 -0.26 10.03 8.95
C VAL A 145 1.02 9.25 9.25
N ASP A 146 0.98 8.34 10.22
CA ASP A 146 2.08 7.39 10.45
C ASP A 146 2.17 6.39 9.30
N VAL A 147 3.37 6.14 8.80
CA VAL A 147 3.58 5.32 7.59
C VAL A 147 4.58 4.21 7.89
N ARG A 148 4.13 2.98 7.65
CA ARG A 148 4.92 1.75 7.80
C ARG A 148 5.00 1.02 6.46
N SER A 149 6.21 0.58 6.10
CA SER A 149 6.43 -0.35 4.99
C SER A 149 7.23 -1.57 5.46
N LEU A 150 6.99 -2.74 4.86
CA LEU A 150 7.70 -3.97 5.25
C LEU A 150 9.04 -4.14 4.54
N VAL A 151 9.11 -3.74 3.27
CA VAL A 151 10.34 -3.77 2.47
C VAL A 151 10.46 -2.51 1.62
N ALA A 152 11.67 -2.00 1.49
CA ALA A 152 12.01 -0.94 0.54
C ALA A 152 12.79 -1.52 -0.65
N PHE A 153 12.49 -1.03 -1.84
CA PHE A 153 13.22 -1.31 -3.07
C PHE A 153 13.79 -0.01 -3.67
N ALA A 154 14.85 -0.14 -4.48
CA ALA A 154 15.42 1.00 -5.21
C ALA A 154 14.48 1.43 -6.34
N GLY A 155 14.37 2.74 -6.55
CA GLY A 155 13.36 3.34 -7.43
C GLY A 155 13.92 3.84 -8.75
N LYS A 156 14.67 3.02 -9.50
CA LYS A 156 15.01 3.25 -10.92
C LYS A 156 15.09 1.93 -11.69
#